data_AF-A0A2R7KDX0-F1
#
_entry.id   AF-A0A2R7KDX0-F1
#
_cell.length_a   1.000
_cell.length_b   1.000
_cell.length_c   1.000
_cell.angle_alpha   90.00
_cell.angle_beta   90.00
_cell.angle_gamma   90.00
#
_symmetry.space_group_name_H-M   'P 1'
#
loop_
_entity.id
_entity.type
_entity.pdbx_description
1 polymer ?
#
loop_
_entity_poly.entity_id
_entity_poly.type
_entity_poly.pdbx_seq_one_letter_code
_entity_poly.pdbx_strand_id
1 'polypeptide(L)' 'MFDLGKQNIDIKCPSCGSRNTVTLSQVANQAAVKCRGCSQNINLKDKDGSARRGIKELNDSIKDLENVFKKIGR' A
#
# COMPACT_ATOMS: atom_id res chain seq x y z
N MET A 1 10.73 -12.64 1.77
CA MET A 1 9.87 -11.82 2.65
C MET A 1 9.04 -10.90 1.77
N PHE A 2 7.79 -11.24 1.57
CA PHE A 2 6.86 -10.47 0.72
C PHE A 2 6.41 -9.23 1.49
N ASP A 3 6.68 -8.03 0.98
CA ASP A 3 6.35 -6.75 1.65
C ASP A 3 5.31 -5.99 0.82
N LEU A 4 4.07 -6.05 1.27
CA LEU A 4 2.94 -5.38 0.63
C LEU A 4 3.02 -3.85 0.71
N GLY A 5 3.75 -3.31 1.67
CA GLY A 5 3.96 -1.87 1.78
C GLY A 5 4.72 -1.29 0.57
N LYS A 6 5.54 -2.11 -0.10
CA LYS A 6 6.30 -1.74 -1.29
C LYS A 6 5.55 -1.97 -2.61
N GLN A 7 4.32 -2.50 -2.55
CA GLN A 7 3.53 -2.69 -3.75
C GLN A 7 3.06 -1.36 -4.31
N ASN A 8 3.21 -1.22 -5.62
CA ASN A 8 2.77 -0.06 -6.37
C ASN A 8 1.30 -0.22 -6.74
N ILE A 9 0.52 0.82 -6.52
CA ILE A 9 -0.86 0.94 -6.97
C ILE A 9 -1.02 2.20 -7.82
N ASP A 10 -1.93 2.14 -8.79
CA ASP A 10 -2.26 3.31 -9.60
C ASP A 10 -3.50 4.00 -9.02
N ILE A 11 -3.35 5.30 -8.75
CA ILE A 11 -4.44 6.17 -8.33
C ILE A 11 -4.70 7.23 -9.40
N LYS A 12 -5.96 7.65 -9.52
CA LYS A 12 -6.34 8.74 -10.42
C LYS A 12 -6.26 10.07 -9.67
N CYS A 13 -5.60 11.06 -10.26
CA CYS A 13 -5.59 12.41 -9.71
C CYS A 13 -7.00 13.03 -9.81
N PRO A 14 -7.57 13.58 -8.73
CA PRO A 14 -8.90 14.19 -8.77
C PRO A 14 -8.92 15.51 -9.56
N SER A 15 -7.78 16.20 -9.67
CA SER A 15 -7.70 17.51 -10.35
C SER A 15 -7.59 17.40 -11.88
N CYS A 16 -6.75 16.49 -12.38
CA CYS A 16 -6.46 16.39 -13.82
C CYS A 16 -6.76 15.01 -14.44
N GLY A 17 -7.16 14.03 -13.64
CA GLY A 17 -7.48 12.69 -14.11
C GLY A 17 -6.28 11.82 -14.50
N SER A 18 -5.04 12.32 -14.40
CA SER A 18 -3.83 11.54 -14.69
C SER A 18 -3.64 10.40 -13.69
N ARG A 19 -3.14 9.25 -14.16
CA ARG A 19 -2.74 8.15 -13.27
C ARG A 19 -1.41 8.46 -12.61
N ASN A 20 -1.33 8.20 -11.31
CA ASN A 20 -0.12 8.31 -10.53
C ASN A 20 0.11 6.99 -9.82
N THR A 21 1.34 6.49 -9.92
CA THR A 21 1.76 5.28 -9.23
C THR A 21 2.28 5.67 -7.85
N VAL A 22 1.69 5.10 -6.81
CA VAL A 22 2.03 5.33 -5.39
C VAL A 22 2.21 3.98 -4.71
N THR A 23 2.91 3.94 -3.59
CA THR A 23 3.01 2.71 -2.81
C THR A 23 1.85 2.56 -1.83
N LEU A 24 1.47 1.33 -1.54
CA LEU A 24 0.48 1.02 -0.49
C LEU A 24 0.91 1.57 0.88
N SER A 25 2.21 1.60 1.18
CA SER A 25 2.76 2.27 2.37
C SER A 25 2.51 3.78 2.37
N GLN A 26 2.63 4.46 1.24
CA GLN A 26 2.32 5.90 1.15
C GLN A 26 0.84 6.17 1.44
N VAL A 27 -0.06 5.29 1.01
CA VAL A 27 -1.50 5.38 1.33
C VAL A 27 -1.75 5.16 2.81
N ALA A 28 -1.19 4.10 3.39
CA ALA A 28 -1.35 3.77 4.80
C ALA A 28 -0.78 4.85 5.73
N ASN A 29 0.30 5.52 5.32
CA ASN A 29 0.90 6.65 6.03
C ASN A 29 0.23 8.00 5.73
N GLN A 30 -0.83 8.01 4.92
CA GLN A 30 -1.52 9.22 4.48
C GLN A 30 -0.58 10.29 3.92
N ALA A 31 0.42 9.87 3.16
CA ALA A 31 1.43 10.76 2.62
C ALA A 31 0.83 11.67 1.54
N ALA A 32 1.34 12.90 1.45
CA ALA A 32 1.08 13.77 0.31
C ALA A 32 2.01 13.40 -0.85
N VAL A 33 1.43 13.11 -2.02
CA VAL A 33 2.18 12.78 -3.24
C VAL A 33 1.92 13.81 -4.32
N LYS A 34 2.97 14.22 -5.03
CA LYS A 34 2.83 15.20 -6.11
C LYS A 34 2.33 14.50 -7.38
N CYS A 35 1.25 15.00 -7.96
CA CYS A 35 0.71 14.50 -9.22
C CYS A 35 1.70 14.79 -10.37
N ARG A 36 2.02 13.77 -11.18
CA ARG A 36 2.89 13.91 -12.36
C ARG A 36 2.27 14.75 -13.48
N GLY A 37 0.93 14.74 -13.60
CA GLY A 37 0.21 15.49 -14.63
C GLY A 37 0.05 16.99 -14.34
N CYS A 38 -0.53 17.36 -13.20
CA CYS A 38 -0.85 18.75 -12.87
C CYS A 38 0.03 19.37 -11.77
N SER A 39 1.03 18.64 -11.26
CA SER A 39 1.90 19.07 -10.15
C SER A 39 1.18 19.40 -8.83
N GLN A 40 -0.12 19.13 -8.72
CA GLN A 40 -0.88 19.31 -7.48
C GLN A 40 -0.55 18.22 -6.45
N ASN A 41 -0.65 18.57 -5.17
CA ASN A 41 -0.50 17.61 -4.08
C ASN A 41 -1.78 16.79 -3.93
N ILE A 42 -1.65 15.47 -4.11
CA ILE A 42 -2.69 14.49 -3.83
C ILE A 42 -2.47 14.03 -2.39
N ASN A 43 -3.42 14.35 -1.52
CA ASN A 43 -3.38 13.88 -0.15
C ASN A 43 -4.00 12.47 -0.09
N LEU A 44 -3.18 11.45 0.12
CA LEU A 44 -3.66 10.08 0.20
C LEU A 44 -4.44 9.92 1.50
N LYS A 45 -5.74 9.64 1.41
CA LYS A 45 -6.57 9.34 2.58
C LYS A 45 -6.95 7.87 2.55
N ASP A 46 -6.46 7.13 3.53
CA ASP A 46 -6.95 5.79 3.82
C ASP A 46 -8.29 5.89 4.57
N LYS A 47 -9.38 6.02 3.82
CA LYS A 47 -10.73 6.06 4.40
C LYS A 47 -10.98 4.75 5.12
N ASP A 48 -11.39 4.85 6.39
CA ASP A 48 -11.62 3.73 7.31
C ASP A 48 -10.36 2.91 7.67
N GLY A 49 -9.14 3.34 7.33
CA GLY A 49 -7.93 2.58 7.67
C GLY A 49 -7.86 1.21 6.98
N SER A 50 -8.55 1.06 5.85
CA SER A 50 -8.69 -0.21 5.12
C SER A 50 -7.36 -0.68 4.52
N ALA A 51 -6.55 0.25 3.97
CA ALA A 51 -5.23 -0.08 3.45
C ALA A 51 -4.29 -0.51 4.57
N ARG A 52 -4.29 0.21 5.70
CA ARG A 52 -3.48 -0.16 6.88
C ARG A 52 -3.86 -1.53 7.44
N ARG A 53 -5.16 -1.83 7.56
CA ARG A 53 -5.66 -3.14 8.01
C ARG A 53 -5.27 -4.26 7.06
N GLY A 54 -5.50 -4.07 5.76
CA GLY A 54 -5.15 -5.07 4.75
C GLY A 54 -3.65 -5.39 4.72
N ILE A 55 -2.78 -4.38 4.82
CA ILE A 55 -1.32 -4.59 4.92
C ILE A 55 -0.98 -5.43 6.17
N LYS A 56 -1.61 -5.14 7.32
CA LYS A 56 -1.36 -5.87 8.56
C LYS A 56 -1.81 -7.33 8.47
N GLU A 57 -3.06 -7.58 8.08
CA GLU A 57 -3.64 -8.93 8.00
C GLU A 57 -2.87 -9.83 7.04
N LEU A 58 -2.46 -9.29 5.89
CA LEU A 58 -1.70 -10.05 4.90
C LEU A 58 -0.28 -10.33 5.37
N ASN A 59 0.40 -9.36 5.99
CA ASN A 59 1.72 -9.59 6.60
C ASN A 59 1.66 -10.65 7.70
N ASP A 60 0.63 -10.60 8.55
CA ASP A 60 0.41 -11.59 9.61
C ASP A 60 0.17 -12.99 9.00
N SER A 61 -0.66 -13.08 7.95
CA SER A 61 -0.94 -14.34 7.24
C SER A 61 0.31 -14.95 6.59
N ILE A 62 1.16 -14.12 5.96
CA ILE A 62 2.43 -14.57 5.36
C ILE A 62 3.39 -15.06 6.45
N LYS A 63 3.46 -14.36 7.58
CA LYS A 63 4.30 -14.76 8.71
C LYS A 63 3.86 -16.11 9.29
N ASP A 64 2.55 -16.33 9.39
CA ASP A 64 2.00 -17.60 9.86
C ASP A 64 2.29 -18.74 8.88
N LEU A 65 2.14 -18.51 7.58
CA LEU A 65 2.58 -19.44 6.53
C LEU A 65 4.07 -19.79 6.66
N GLU A 66 4.94 -18.79 6.79
CA GLU A 66 6.39 -19.00 6.98
C GLU A 66 6.69 -19.84 8.23
N ASN A 67 5.95 -19.63 9.32
CA ASN A 67 6.10 -20.42 10.55
C ASN A 67 5.68 -21.88 10.36
N VAL A 68 4.61 -22.13 9.60
CA VAL A 68 4.17 -23.49 9.26
C VAL A 68 5.22 -24.20 8.40
N PHE A 69 5.71 -23.55 7.33
CA PHE A 69 6.78 -24.11 6.49
C PHE A 69 8.06 -24.42 7.28
N LYS A 70 8.45 -23.54 8.21
CA LYS A 70 9.61 -23.79 9.10
C LYS A 70 9.42 -24.98 10.04
N LYS A 71 8.19 -25.29 10.43
CA LYS A 71 7.86 -26.47 11.25
C LYS A 71 7.81 -27.76 10.45
N ILE A 72 7.40 -27.70 9.18
CA ILE A 72 7.30 -28.88 8.29
C ILE A 72 8.67 -29.27 7.71
N GLY A 73 9.52 -28.29 7.40
CA GLY A 73 10.87 -28.54 6.86
C GLY A 73 11.93 -28.91 7.90
N ARG A 74 11.55 -29.19 9.15
CA ARG A 74 12.44 -29.51 10.25
C ARG A 74 12.15 -30.90 10.81
#